data_AF-A0A2E9EAT5-F1
#
_entry.id   AF-A0A2E9EAT5-F1
#
_cell.length_a   1.000
_cell.length_b   1.000
_cell.length_c   1.000
_cell.angle_alpha   90.00
_cell.angle_beta   90.00
_cell.angle_gamma   90.00
#
_symmetry.space_group_name_H-M   'P 1'
#
loop_
_entity.id
_entity.type
_entity.pdbx_description
1 polymer ?
#
loop_
_entity_poly.entity_id
_entity_poly.type
_entity_poly.pdbx_seq_one_letter_code
_entity_poly.pdbx_strand_id
1 'polypeptide(L)'
;MRNKQKQAYKDLEEEIRSFCALHNSLEPSAFFKEMERASLLRLDWPEELGGRGLGRQGQLIAIKALAEYECPIFPDTLSLGAPLIINLKSGEDRAFLLESLTKNLLTWRIHSDPDDEGIFWDQRDSSLYVIDKREKYQLGEAGLAEEYLAKYFSIGCLLQQWLSGILLSKKLSQTIKGSDENEVTEEEINFRAVEKLFLASENESLQALRANSGKTKTHQIITRLIGYEGLIKKSEESGSNEPVKFIKERLFLEGIESQISLNEDLIKDRVYKEALDTDER
;
A
#
# COMPACT_ATOMS: atom_id res chain seq x y z
N MET A 1 -6.95 -34.05 -1.27
CA MET A 1 -7.01 -32.60 -1.62
C MET A 1 -6.29 -31.71 -0.61
N ARG A 2 -6.60 -31.75 0.71
CA ARG A 2 -5.94 -30.91 1.73
C ARG A 2 -4.39 -30.96 1.75
N ASN A 3 -3.78 -32.12 1.54
CA ASN A 3 -2.30 -32.23 1.53
C ASN A 3 -1.66 -31.58 0.28
N LYS A 4 -2.34 -31.61 -0.87
CA LYS A 4 -1.85 -30.95 -2.10
C LYS A 4 -1.90 -29.43 -1.97
N GLN A 5 -2.98 -28.89 -1.39
CA GLN A 5 -3.12 -27.46 -1.16
C GLN A 5 -2.12 -26.94 -0.12
N LYS A 6 -1.89 -27.69 0.97
CA LYS A 6 -0.85 -27.37 1.95
C LYS A 6 0.55 -27.37 1.32
N GLN A 7 0.83 -28.32 0.43
CA GLN A 7 2.12 -28.34 -0.26
C GLN A 7 2.25 -27.14 -1.21
N ALA A 8 1.23 -26.83 -1.99
CA ALA A 8 1.23 -25.66 -2.87
C ALA A 8 1.49 -24.34 -2.12
N TYR A 9 0.95 -24.17 -0.91
CA TYR A 9 1.25 -22.99 -0.09
C TYR A 9 2.68 -22.97 0.45
N LYS A 10 3.27 -24.13 0.77
CA LYS A 10 4.69 -24.20 1.16
C LYS A 10 5.60 -23.85 -0.01
N ASP A 11 5.30 -24.38 -1.19
CA ASP A 11 6.07 -24.11 -2.40
C ASP A 11 6.00 -22.62 -2.76
N LEU A 12 4.80 -22.02 -2.66
CA LEU A 12 4.61 -20.57 -2.83
C LEU A 12 5.38 -19.75 -1.79
N GLU A 13 5.34 -20.17 -0.52
CA GLU A 13 6.07 -19.50 0.56
C GLU A 13 7.58 -19.53 0.32
N GLU A 14 8.13 -20.68 -0.09
CA GLU A 14 9.55 -20.84 -0.42
C GLU A 14 9.95 -19.98 -1.63
N GLU A 15 9.13 -19.96 -2.67
CA GLU A 15 9.31 -19.11 -3.85
C GLU A 15 9.39 -17.63 -3.46
N ILE A 16 8.42 -17.13 -2.70
CA ILE A 16 8.35 -15.71 -2.34
C ILE A 16 9.47 -15.34 -1.37
N ARG A 17 9.80 -16.20 -0.39
CA ARG A 17 10.94 -15.97 0.51
C ARG A 17 12.26 -15.89 -0.27
N SER A 18 12.44 -16.76 -1.25
CA SER A 18 13.63 -16.76 -2.12
C SER A 18 13.71 -15.48 -2.95
N PHE A 19 12.58 -15.05 -3.53
CA PHE A 19 12.48 -13.78 -4.23
C PHE A 19 12.84 -12.59 -3.33
N CYS A 20 12.27 -12.54 -2.11
CA CYS A 20 12.52 -11.45 -1.17
C CYS A 20 13.98 -11.43 -0.71
N ALA A 21 14.57 -12.59 -0.39
CA ALA A 21 15.96 -12.70 0.02
C ALA A 21 16.94 -12.21 -1.06
N LEU A 22 16.59 -12.40 -2.34
CA LEU A 22 17.41 -11.98 -3.48
C LEU A 22 17.31 -10.48 -3.78
N HIS A 23 16.13 -9.87 -3.55
CA HIS A 23 15.81 -8.54 -4.07
C HIS A 23 15.53 -7.46 -3.01
N ASN A 24 15.43 -7.79 -1.72
CA ASN A 24 15.03 -6.82 -0.69
C ASN A 24 16.00 -5.63 -0.49
N SER A 25 17.25 -5.75 -0.97
CA SER A 25 18.25 -4.69 -0.92
C SER A 25 18.23 -3.78 -2.15
N LEU A 26 17.40 -4.07 -3.16
CA LEU A 26 17.27 -3.23 -4.33
C LEU A 26 16.54 -1.94 -4.00
N GLU A 27 16.89 -0.87 -4.74
CA GLU A 27 16.12 0.36 -4.77
C GLU A 27 14.68 0.10 -5.24
N PRO A 28 13.66 0.85 -4.76
CA PRO A 28 12.25 0.58 -5.04
C PRO A 28 11.91 0.39 -6.52
N SER A 29 12.46 1.22 -7.41
CA SER A 29 12.23 1.12 -8.86
C SER A 29 12.71 -0.21 -9.44
N ALA A 30 13.88 -0.69 -9.01
CA ALA A 30 14.43 -1.97 -9.46
C ALA A 30 13.65 -3.15 -8.84
N PHE A 31 13.31 -3.04 -7.56
CA PHE A 31 12.52 -4.06 -6.86
C PHE A 31 11.18 -4.31 -7.54
N PHE A 32 10.39 -3.27 -7.86
CA PHE A 32 9.09 -3.45 -8.50
C PHE A 32 9.18 -3.98 -9.94
N LYS A 33 10.28 -3.72 -10.65
CA LYS A 33 10.54 -4.34 -11.96
C LYS A 33 10.75 -5.84 -11.83
N GLU A 34 11.52 -6.30 -10.85
CA GLU A 34 11.69 -7.74 -10.62
C GLU A 34 10.38 -8.37 -10.10
N MET A 35 9.61 -7.64 -9.31
CA MET A 35 8.31 -8.09 -8.81
C MET A 35 7.29 -8.28 -9.94
N GLU A 36 7.29 -7.41 -10.96
CA GLU A 36 6.48 -7.58 -12.16
C GLU A 36 6.94 -8.78 -12.99
N ARG A 37 8.26 -8.97 -13.16
CA ARG A 37 8.82 -10.14 -13.87
C ARG A 37 8.48 -11.46 -13.18
N ALA A 38 8.38 -11.45 -11.86
CA ALA A 38 7.97 -12.59 -11.05
C ALA A 38 6.44 -12.77 -10.96
N SER A 39 5.65 -11.92 -11.61
CA SER A 39 4.19 -11.89 -11.52
C SER A 39 3.67 -11.76 -10.07
N LEU A 40 4.41 -11.04 -9.23
CA LEU A 40 4.07 -10.76 -7.83
C LEU A 40 3.52 -9.34 -7.63
N LEU A 41 3.78 -8.41 -8.57
CA LEU A 41 3.39 -7.00 -8.45
C LEU A 41 1.87 -6.84 -8.34
N ARG A 42 1.13 -7.61 -9.15
CA ARG A 42 -0.33 -7.60 -9.27
C ARG A 42 -0.96 -8.51 -8.21
N LEU A 43 -0.60 -8.27 -6.95
CA LEU A 43 -0.80 -9.18 -5.80
C LEU A 43 -2.25 -9.67 -5.64
N ASP A 44 -3.20 -8.75 -5.74
CA ASP A 44 -4.63 -9.01 -5.54
C ASP A 44 -5.49 -8.65 -6.75
N TRP A 45 -4.86 -8.50 -7.93
CA TRP A 45 -5.59 -8.26 -9.16
C TRP A 45 -6.31 -9.54 -9.62
N PRO A 46 -7.44 -9.41 -10.33
CA PRO A 46 -8.07 -10.52 -11.03
C PRO A 46 -7.13 -11.17 -12.06
N GLU A 47 -7.29 -12.48 -12.30
CA GLU A 47 -6.46 -13.23 -13.26
C GLU A 47 -6.59 -12.67 -14.68
N GLU A 48 -7.81 -12.27 -15.07
CA GLU A 48 -8.10 -11.68 -16.37
C GLU A 48 -7.42 -10.32 -16.60
N LEU A 49 -6.90 -9.70 -15.54
CA LEU A 49 -6.11 -8.46 -15.59
C LEU A 49 -4.61 -8.72 -15.35
N GLY A 50 -4.18 -9.98 -15.41
CA GLY A 50 -2.79 -10.41 -15.25
C GLY A 50 -2.36 -10.66 -13.80
N GLY A 51 -3.29 -10.64 -12.85
CA GLY A 51 -3.03 -11.12 -11.49
C GLY A 51 -2.73 -12.61 -11.48
N ARG A 52 -2.02 -13.08 -10.44
CA ARG A 52 -1.66 -14.51 -10.31
C ARG A 52 -2.82 -15.38 -9.78
N GLY A 53 -3.97 -14.79 -9.47
CA GLY A 53 -5.13 -15.52 -8.94
C GLY A 53 -4.92 -16.07 -7.52
N LEU A 54 -4.03 -15.44 -6.75
CA LEU A 54 -3.77 -15.87 -5.38
C LEU A 54 -5.04 -15.65 -4.54
N GLY A 55 -5.55 -16.72 -3.93
CA GLY A 55 -6.55 -16.59 -2.88
C GLY A 55 -5.99 -15.88 -1.63
N ARG A 56 -6.86 -15.46 -0.70
CA ARG A 56 -6.48 -14.69 0.51
C ARG A 56 -5.31 -15.29 1.29
N GLN A 57 -5.26 -16.61 1.44
CA GLN A 57 -4.14 -17.29 2.09
C GLN A 57 -2.81 -17.11 1.34
N GLY A 58 -2.83 -17.18 0.01
CA GLY A 58 -1.65 -16.98 -0.83
C GLY A 58 -1.18 -15.52 -0.82
N GLN A 59 -2.13 -14.58 -0.89
CA GLN A 59 -1.84 -13.15 -0.73
C GLN A 59 -1.19 -12.87 0.63
N LEU A 60 -1.70 -13.47 1.70
CA LEU A 60 -1.16 -13.30 3.06
C LEU A 60 0.26 -13.87 3.21
N ILE A 61 0.56 -15.00 2.56
CA ILE A 61 1.93 -15.55 2.51
C ILE A 61 2.87 -14.53 1.87
N ALA A 62 2.45 -13.92 0.76
CA ALA A 62 3.24 -12.89 0.09
C ALA A 62 3.46 -11.65 0.98
N ILE A 63 2.37 -11.14 1.57
CA ILE A 63 2.37 -9.98 2.48
C ILE A 63 3.37 -10.17 3.63
N LYS A 64 3.32 -11.34 4.28
CA LYS A 64 4.21 -11.64 5.41
C LYS A 64 5.67 -11.73 4.98
N ALA A 65 5.96 -12.45 3.89
CA ALA A 65 7.33 -12.56 3.39
C ALA A 65 7.91 -11.20 2.99
N LEU A 66 7.15 -10.36 2.27
CA LEU A 66 7.58 -9.01 1.90
C LEU A 66 7.90 -8.16 3.12
N ALA A 67 7.05 -8.20 4.15
CA ALA A 67 7.26 -7.45 5.38
C ALA A 67 8.46 -7.98 6.20
N GLU A 68 8.56 -9.30 6.38
CA GLU A 68 9.63 -9.97 7.13
C GLU A 68 11.03 -9.66 6.56
N TYR A 69 11.13 -9.56 5.24
CA TYR A 69 12.38 -9.24 4.53
C TYR A 69 12.62 -7.75 4.36
N GLU A 70 11.78 -6.88 4.94
CA GLU A 70 11.89 -5.42 4.84
C GLU A 70 11.94 -4.95 3.37
N CYS A 71 11.12 -5.58 2.51
CA CYS A 71 10.97 -5.21 1.10
C CYS A 71 10.31 -3.82 0.97
N PRO A 72 10.57 -3.09 -0.13
CA PRO A 72 9.85 -1.85 -0.42
C PRO A 72 8.33 -2.03 -0.35
N ILE A 73 7.65 -1.08 0.28
CA ILE A 73 6.20 -1.08 0.39
C ILE A 73 5.53 -0.69 -0.93
N PHE A 74 4.38 -1.27 -1.21
CA PHE A 74 3.64 -0.95 -2.44
C PHE A 74 3.33 0.57 -2.54
N PRO A 75 3.46 1.18 -3.74
CA PRO A 75 3.11 2.58 -3.96
C PRO A 75 1.59 2.79 -4.05
N ASP A 76 1.15 4.05 -3.90
CA ASP A 76 -0.27 4.44 -3.96
C ASP A 76 -0.95 4.06 -5.28
N THR A 77 -0.16 4.11 -6.35
CA THR A 77 -0.51 3.65 -7.69
C THR A 77 -1.08 2.22 -7.70
N LEU A 78 -0.57 1.33 -6.85
CA LEU A 78 -1.10 -0.03 -6.69
C LEU A 78 -2.13 -0.14 -5.57
N SER A 79 -1.95 0.58 -4.46
CA SER A 79 -2.89 0.48 -3.33
C SER A 79 -4.24 1.17 -3.54
N LEU A 80 -4.32 2.15 -4.44
CA LEU A 80 -5.50 2.95 -4.70
C LEU A 80 -5.74 3.14 -6.21
N GLY A 81 -4.70 3.49 -6.97
CA GLY A 81 -4.84 3.81 -8.39
C GLY A 81 -5.35 2.65 -9.25
N ALA A 82 -4.72 1.49 -9.13
CA ALA A 82 -5.15 0.29 -9.82
C ALA A 82 -6.57 -0.15 -9.41
N PRO A 83 -6.94 -0.23 -8.11
CA PRO A 83 -8.33 -0.47 -7.69
C PRO A 83 -9.36 0.45 -8.36
N LEU A 84 -9.09 1.76 -8.47
CA LEU A 84 -9.98 2.69 -9.16
C LEU A 84 -10.17 2.30 -10.63
N ILE A 85 -9.09 2.06 -11.36
CA ILE A 85 -9.16 1.69 -12.79
C ILE A 85 -9.84 0.33 -12.97
N ILE A 86 -9.54 -0.65 -12.12
CA ILE A 86 -10.11 -2.01 -12.18
C ILE A 86 -11.63 -1.96 -12.04
N ASN A 87 -12.14 -1.15 -11.11
CA ASN A 87 -13.55 -1.12 -10.75
C ASN A 87 -14.38 -0.11 -11.55
N LEU A 88 -13.78 0.98 -12.00
CA LEU A 88 -14.51 2.10 -12.62
C LEU A 88 -14.34 2.20 -14.13
N LYS A 89 -13.41 1.43 -14.70
CA LYS A 89 -13.19 1.38 -16.14
C LYS A 89 -13.48 -0.02 -16.67
N SER A 90 -13.85 -0.09 -17.94
CA SER A 90 -14.19 -1.35 -18.62
C SER A 90 -13.56 -1.41 -20.01
N GLY A 91 -13.45 -2.61 -20.55
CA GLY A 91 -12.99 -2.82 -21.93
C GLY A 91 -11.50 -2.50 -22.13
N GLU A 92 -11.19 -2.04 -23.34
CA GLU A 92 -9.81 -1.79 -23.79
C GLU A 92 -9.11 -0.68 -22.98
N ASP A 93 -9.84 0.39 -22.62
CA ASP A 93 -9.34 1.45 -21.76
C ASP A 93 -8.82 0.92 -20.43
N ARG A 94 -9.51 -0.04 -19.80
CA ARG A 94 -9.05 -0.61 -18.52
C ARG A 94 -7.71 -1.30 -18.68
N ALA A 95 -7.57 -2.16 -19.69
CA ALA A 95 -6.32 -2.90 -19.91
C ALA A 95 -5.17 -1.93 -20.26
N PHE A 96 -5.43 -0.96 -21.14
CA PHE A 96 -4.45 0.07 -21.50
C PHE A 96 -3.98 0.87 -20.30
N LEU A 97 -4.91 1.42 -19.50
CA LEU A 97 -4.57 2.26 -18.35
C LEU A 97 -3.82 1.49 -17.25
N LEU A 98 -4.17 0.21 -17.03
CA LEU A 98 -3.42 -0.63 -16.07
C LEU A 98 -1.99 -0.90 -16.54
N GLU A 99 -1.77 -1.08 -17.84
CA GLU A 99 -0.43 -1.23 -18.42
C GLU A 99 0.38 0.08 -18.42
N SER A 100 -0.27 1.23 -18.59
CA SER A 100 0.40 2.53 -18.40
C SER A 100 0.74 2.78 -16.93
N LEU A 101 -0.14 2.38 -16.02
CA LEU A 101 0.04 2.48 -14.57
C LEU A 101 1.25 1.67 -14.09
N THR A 102 1.40 0.41 -14.55
CA THR A 102 2.56 -0.44 -14.18
C THR A 102 3.90 0.08 -14.69
N LYS A 103 3.91 0.88 -15.76
CA LYS A 103 5.12 1.56 -16.26
C LYS A 103 5.49 2.80 -15.46
N ASN A 104 4.53 3.38 -14.74
CA ASN A 104 4.64 4.65 -14.03
C ASN A 104 4.41 4.52 -12.51
N LEU A 105 4.68 3.35 -11.93
CA LEU A 105 4.36 3.00 -10.54
C LEU A 105 4.78 4.03 -9.48
N LEU A 106 5.94 4.67 -9.67
CA LEU A 106 6.52 5.60 -8.69
C LEU A 106 6.28 7.08 -9.04
N THR A 107 5.80 7.35 -10.25
CA THR A 107 5.60 8.70 -10.79
C THR A 107 4.14 9.10 -10.78
N TRP A 108 3.24 8.22 -11.24
CA TRP A 108 1.80 8.46 -11.17
C TRP A 108 1.36 8.50 -9.72
N ARG A 109 0.57 9.51 -9.38
CA ARG A 109 -0.04 9.70 -8.07
C ARG A 109 -1.44 10.24 -8.28
N ILE A 110 -2.20 10.39 -7.20
CA ILE A 110 -3.39 11.22 -7.26
C ILE A 110 -2.98 12.67 -7.03
N HIS A 111 -3.46 13.59 -7.87
CA HIS A 111 -3.12 15.00 -7.84
C HIS A 111 -4.30 15.87 -8.27
N SER A 112 -4.20 17.17 -8.02
CA SER A 112 -5.18 18.19 -8.40
C SER A 112 -4.75 19.04 -9.60
N ASP A 113 -3.62 18.72 -10.23
CA ASP A 113 -3.11 19.46 -11.40
C ASP A 113 -3.62 18.81 -12.71
N PRO A 114 -4.42 19.49 -13.55
CA PRO A 114 -4.92 18.91 -14.80
C PRO A 114 -3.86 18.78 -15.92
N ASP A 115 -2.66 19.33 -15.75
CA ASP A 115 -1.58 19.29 -16.75
C ASP A 115 -0.57 18.15 -16.49
N ASP A 116 -0.60 17.54 -15.30
CA ASP A 116 0.28 16.44 -14.90
C ASP A 116 -0.31 15.07 -15.27
N GLU A 117 0.57 14.10 -15.54
CA GLU A 117 0.17 12.70 -15.74
C GLU A 117 -0.08 11.99 -14.40
N GLY A 118 -1.03 11.05 -14.41
CA GLY A 118 -1.42 10.30 -13.23
C GLY A 118 -2.93 10.31 -13.04
N ILE A 119 -3.37 10.20 -11.79
CA ILE A 119 -4.78 10.19 -11.44
C ILE A 119 -5.17 11.60 -11.02
N PHE A 120 -5.89 12.28 -11.90
CA PHE A 120 -6.35 13.63 -11.63
C PHE A 120 -7.70 13.60 -10.91
N TRP A 121 -7.74 14.21 -9.72
CA TRP A 121 -8.97 14.46 -8.97
C TRP A 121 -9.39 15.92 -9.16
N ASP A 122 -10.46 16.11 -9.93
CA ASP A 122 -11.10 17.40 -10.09
C ASP A 122 -12.07 17.63 -8.93
N GLN A 123 -11.65 18.46 -7.97
CA GLN A 123 -12.46 18.77 -6.79
C GLN A 123 -13.65 19.69 -7.10
N ARG A 124 -13.69 20.34 -8.28
CA ARG A 124 -14.74 21.32 -8.59
C ARG A 124 -16.06 20.62 -8.91
N ASP A 125 -15.99 19.50 -9.61
CA ASP A 125 -17.11 18.68 -10.00
C ASP A 125 -17.07 17.28 -9.37
N SER A 126 -16.12 17.03 -8.47
CA SER A 126 -15.91 15.74 -7.81
C SER A 126 -15.79 14.61 -8.84
N SER A 127 -14.85 14.77 -9.78
CA SER A 127 -14.59 13.81 -10.84
C SER A 127 -13.19 13.22 -10.74
N LEU A 128 -13.05 11.95 -11.13
CA LEU A 128 -11.76 11.27 -11.26
C LEU A 128 -11.40 11.04 -12.72
N TYR A 129 -10.14 11.20 -13.03
CA TYR A 129 -9.59 10.93 -14.35
C TYR A 129 -8.22 10.28 -14.26
N VAL A 130 -7.84 9.53 -15.29
CA VAL A 130 -6.43 9.23 -15.58
C VAL A 130 -5.98 10.15 -16.70
N ILE A 131 -4.84 10.81 -16.52
CA ILE A 131 -4.17 11.59 -17.54
C ILE A 131 -2.93 10.81 -17.99
N ASP A 132 -2.93 10.36 -19.24
CA ASP A 132 -1.80 9.65 -19.88
C ASP A 132 -1.52 10.30 -21.23
N LYS A 133 -0.28 10.79 -21.45
CA LYS A 133 0.12 11.47 -22.69
C LYS A 133 -0.80 12.62 -23.10
N ARG A 134 -1.30 13.38 -22.12
CA ARG A 134 -2.25 14.50 -22.28
C ARG A 134 -3.66 14.09 -22.73
N GLU A 135 -3.96 12.80 -22.78
CA GLU A 135 -5.33 12.32 -22.96
C GLU A 135 -5.97 12.10 -21.58
N LYS A 136 -7.23 12.49 -21.46
CA LYS A 136 -7.98 12.47 -20.19
C LYS A 136 -9.06 11.39 -20.24
N TYR A 137 -8.93 10.40 -19.36
CA TYR A 137 -9.80 9.24 -19.27
C TYR A 137 -10.63 9.31 -18.00
N GLN A 138 -11.94 9.55 -18.11
CA GLN A 138 -12.81 9.61 -16.94
C GLN A 138 -12.92 8.24 -16.25
N LEU A 139 -12.82 8.25 -14.92
CA LEU A 139 -13.05 7.12 -14.05
C LEU A 139 -14.38 7.30 -13.32
N GLY A 140 -15.32 6.41 -13.59
CA GLY A 140 -16.64 6.43 -12.94
C GLY A 140 -17.46 7.67 -13.29
N GLU A 141 -18.46 7.95 -12.45
CA GLU A 141 -19.38 9.08 -12.64
C GLU A 141 -18.86 10.35 -11.97
N ALA A 142 -19.20 11.51 -12.54
CA ALA A 142 -18.92 12.81 -11.94
C ALA A 142 -19.77 13.02 -10.67
N GLY A 143 -19.22 13.71 -9.67
CA GLY A 143 -19.86 13.92 -8.36
C GLY A 143 -19.65 12.78 -7.36
N LEU A 144 -18.93 11.72 -7.74
CA LEU A 144 -18.69 10.52 -6.93
C LEU A 144 -17.19 10.25 -6.72
N ALA A 145 -16.31 11.25 -6.83
CA ALA A 145 -14.88 11.03 -6.61
C ALA A 145 -14.58 10.58 -5.17
N GLU A 146 -15.12 11.25 -4.15
CA GLU A 146 -14.80 11.00 -2.74
C GLU A 146 -15.33 9.65 -2.25
N GLU A 147 -16.62 9.36 -2.47
CA GLU A 147 -16.95 8.25 -3.36
C GLU A 147 -16.03 7.04 -3.43
N TYR A 148 -15.54 6.93 -4.65
CA TYR A 148 -14.65 5.91 -5.14
C TYR A 148 -13.33 5.90 -4.40
N LEU A 149 -12.79 7.06 -4.04
CA LEU A 149 -11.54 7.17 -3.28
C LEU A 149 -11.67 6.56 -1.88
N ALA A 150 -12.84 6.62 -1.24
CA ALA A 150 -13.09 6.01 0.06
C ALA A 150 -13.41 4.51 -0.02
N LYS A 151 -13.74 4.00 -1.21
CA LYS A 151 -14.25 2.63 -1.40
C LYS A 151 -13.21 1.69 -2.02
N TYR A 152 -12.46 2.14 -3.00
CA TYR A 152 -11.63 1.28 -3.82
C TYR A 152 -10.18 1.30 -3.37
N PHE A 153 -9.78 0.28 -2.61
CA PHE A 153 -8.40 0.07 -2.18
C PHE A 153 -7.99 -1.39 -2.36
N SER A 154 -6.70 -1.61 -2.57
CA SER A 154 -6.08 -2.92 -2.43
C SER A 154 -5.83 -3.19 -0.95
N ILE A 155 -6.68 -4.04 -0.35
CA ILE A 155 -6.48 -4.49 1.03
C ILE A 155 -5.14 -5.23 1.16
N GLY A 156 -4.72 -5.98 0.13
CA GLY A 156 -3.45 -6.70 0.14
C GLY A 156 -2.24 -5.77 0.26
N CYS A 157 -2.20 -4.70 -0.54
CA CYS A 157 -1.14 -3.70 -0.47
C CYS A 157 -1.17 -2.94 0.87
N LEU A 158 -2.34 -2.53 1.35
CA LEU A 158 -2.48 -1.84 2.64
C LEU A 158 -2.02 -2.72 3.82
N LEU A 159 -2.35 -4.02 3.81
CA LEU A 159 -1.88 -4.96 4.84
C LEU A 159 -0.36 -5.14 4.79
N GLN A 160 0.25 -5.16 3.61
CA GLN A 160 1.72 -5.21 3.47
C GLN A 160 2.38 -3.96 4.02
N GLN A 161 1.84 -2.78 3.71
CA GLN A 161 2.33 -1.51 4.24
C GLN A 161 2.21 -1.48 5.77
N TRP A 162 1.06 -1.86 6.32
CA TRP A 162 0.84 -1.89 7.78
C TRP A 162 1.78 -2.85 8.49
N LEU A 163 1.87 -4.11 8.03
CA LEU A 163 2.73 -5.12 8.65
C LEU A 163 4.21 -4.73 8.60
N SER A 164 4.68 -4.18 7.48
CA SER A 164 6.05 -3.69 7.34
C SER A 164 6.35 -2.60 8.37
N GLY A 165 5.41 -1.67 8.57
CA GLY A 165 5.52 -0.64 9.59
C GLY A 165 5.57 -1.21 11.02
N ILE A 166 4.77 -2.24 11.33
CA ILE A 166 4.80 -2.91 12.65
C ILE A 166 6.17 -3.55 12.88
N LEU A 167 6.70 -4.30 11.91
CA LEU A 167 7.97 -5.00 12.05
C LEU A 167 9.15 -4.04 12.20
N LEU A 168 9.18 -2.96 11.42
CA LEU A 168 10.18 -1.89 11.57
C LEU A 168 10.07 -1.22 12.95
N SER A 169 8.86 -0.86 13.38
CA SER A 169 8.62 -0.26 14.71
C SER A 169 9.10 -1.18 15.84
N LYS A 170 8.85 -2.48 15.73
CA LYS A 170 9.29 -3.49 16.70
C LYS A 170 10.80 -3.53 16.83
N LYS A 171 11.51 -3.60 15.69
CA LYS A 171 12.98 -3.60 15.63
C LYS A 171 13.57 -2.31 16.22
N LEU A 172 12.98 -1.17 15.90
CA LEU A 172 13.37 0.13 16.46
C LEU A 172 13.16 0.19 17.97
N SER A 173 11.97 -0.20 18.46
CA SER A 173 11.63 -0.14 19.90
C SER A 173 12.56 -1.00 20.77
N GLN A 174 13.03 -2.14 20.24
CA GLN A 174 14.01 -2.99 20.91
C GLN A 174 15.42 -2.37 20.95
N THR A 175 15.75 -1.56 19.93
CA THR A 175 17.08 -0.96 19.77
C THR A 175 17.19 0.37 20.53
N ILE A 176 16.12 1.16 20.53
CA ILE A 176 16.03 2.49 21.14
C ILE A 176 15.35 2.32 22.50
N LYS A 177 16.13 2.32 23.59
CA LYS A 177 15.59 2.23 24.96
C LYS A 177 14.70 3.46 25.26
N GLY A 178 13.39 3.31 25.13
CA GLY A 178 12.44 4.42 25.28
C GLY A 178 11.04 4.14 24.75
N SER A 179 10.36 3.14 25.33
CA SER A 179 8.91 3.08 25.60
C SER A 179 7.84 3.41 24.53
N ASP A 180 7.87 2.78 23.35
CA ASP A 180 6.66 2.61 22.50
C ASP A 180 6.26 1.13 22.29
N GLU A 181 6.89 0.19 23.03
CA GLU A 181 6.63 -1.26 22.88
C GLU A 181 5.16 -1.65 23.07
N ASN A 182 4.45 -0.96 23.97
CA ASN A 182 3.03 -1.20 24.20
C ASN A 182 2.19 -0.81 22.98
N GLU A 183 2.50 0.31 22.33
CA GLU A 183 1.77 0.80 21.16
C GLU A 183 2.05 -0.07 19.93
N VAL A 184 3.30 -0.52 19.76
CA VAL A 184 3.65 -1.51 18.73
C VAL A 184 2.92 -2.84 18.95
N THR A 185 2.81 -3.28 20.21
CA THR A 185 2.10 -4.52 20.56
C THR A 185 0.60 -4.39 20.30
N GLU A 186 -0.01 -3.25 20.63
CA GLU A 186 -1.41 -2.96 20.34
C GLU A 186 -1.68 -3.00 18.83
N GLU A 187 -0.81 -2.37 18.03
CA GLU A 187 -0.92 -2.41 16.58
C GLU A 187 -0.72 -3.83 16.00
N GLU A 188 0.15 -4.65 16.60
CA GLU A 188 0.29 -6.07 16.22
C GLU A 188 -1.01 -6.86 16.50
N ILE A 189 -1.70 -6.58 17.61
CA ILE A 189 -3.00 -7.19 17.94
C ILE A 189 -4.07 -6.73 16.94
N ASN A 190 -4.13 -5.44 16.64
CA ASN A 190 -5.06 -4.86 15.67
C ASN A 190 -4.87 -5.47 14.27
N PHE A 191 -3.62 -5.60 13.83
CA PHE A 191 -3.29 -6.25 12.56
C PHE A 191 -3.78 -7.71 12.53
N ARG A 192 -3.49 -8.50 13.57
CA ARG A 192 -3.93 -9.91 13.64
C ARG A 192 -5.46 -10.06 13.61
N ALA A 193 -6.19 -9.09 14.14
CA ALA A 193 -7.66 -9.09 14.05
C ALA A 193 -8.12 -8.88 12.60
N VAL A 194 -7.51 -7.94 11.87
CA VAL A 194 -7.83 -7.68 10.45
C VAL A 194 -7.35 -8.81 9.55
N GLU A 195 -6.19 -9.42 9.84
CA GLU A 195 -5.69 -10.61 9.15
C GLU A 195 -6.72 -11.75 9.16
N LYS A 196 -7.39 -11.97 10.29
CA LYS A 196 -8.45 -12.99 10.39
C LYS A 196 -9.66 -12.65 9.53
N LEU A 197 -10.09 -11.38 9.52
CA LEU A 197 -11.19 -10.92 8.66
C LEU A 197 -10.84 -11.07 7.18
N PHE A 198 -9.60 -10.75 6.81
CA PHE A 198 -9.08 -10.90 5.46
C PHE A 198 -9.09 -12.36 4.99
N LEU A 199 -8.69 -13.30 5.85
CA LEU A 199 -8.75 -14.73 5.55
C LEU A 199 -10.19 -15.25 5.46
N ALA A 200 -11.12 -14.69 6.22
CA ALA A 200 -12.54 -15.02 6.16
C ALA A 200 -13.28 -14.36 4.98
N SER A 201 -12.65 -13.40 4.29
CA SER A 201 -13.27 -12.55 3.27
C SER A 201 -14.52 -11.81 3.78
N GLU A 202 -14.48 -11.31 5.03
CA GLU A 202 -15.62 -10.65 5.67
C GLU A 202 -15.45 -9.13 5.77
N ASN A 203 -16.43 -8.35 5.28
CA ASN A 203 -16.48 -6.89 5.42
C ASN A 203 -15.23 -6.17 4.89
N GLU A 204 -15.04 -6.21 3.58
CA GLU A 204 -13.86 -5.67 2.88
C GLU A 204 -13.64 -4.17 3.13
N SER A 205 -14.72 -3.37 3.19
CA SER A 205 -14.62 -1.94 3.50
C SER A 205 -14.04 -1.67 4.89
N LEU A 206 -14.50 -2.41 5.92
CA LEU A 206 -13.95 -2.29 7.27
C LEU A 206 -12.47 -2.71 7.32
N GLN A 207 -12.09 -3.75 6.58
CA GLN A 207 -10.70 -4.18 6.49
C GLN A 207 -9.82 -3.10 5.86
N ALA A 208 -10.25 -2.52 4.74
CA ALA A 208 -9.52 -1.46 4.04
C ALA A 208 -9.33 -0.23 4.94
N LEU A 209 -10.39 0.21 5.63
CA LEU A 209 -10.32 1.35 6.56
C LEU A 209 -9.35 1.09 7.71
N ARG A 210 -9.43 -0.09 8.34
CA ARG A 210 -8.51 -0.45 9.44
C ARG A 210 -7.08 -0.58 8.96
N ALA A 211 -6.86 -1.18 7.79
CA ALA A 211 -5.52 -1.31 7.22
C ALA A 211 -4.90 0.05 6.88
N ASN A 212 -5.68 0.98 6.32
CA ASN A 212 -5.21 2.33 6.01
C ASN A 212 -4.96 3.16 7.28
N SER A 213 -5.81 3.02 8.30
CA SER A 213 -5.58 3.62 9.62
C SER A 213 -4.31 3.07 10.27
N GLY A 214 -4.13 1.74 10.24
CA GLY A 214 -2.97 1.07 10.79
C GLY A 214 -1.66 1.47 10.11
N LYS A 215 -1.67 1.59 8.77
CA LYS A 215 -0.57 2.17 7.98
C LYS A 215 -0.18 3.57 8.48
N THR A 216 -1.17 4.45 8.69
CA THR A 216 -0.93 5.82 9.18
C THR A 216 -0.38 5.80 10.61
N LYS A 217 -0.89 4.89 11.45
CA LYS A 217 -0.45 4.72 12.82
C LYS A 217 1.00 4.26 12.92
N THR A 218 1.41 3.29 12.11
CA THR A 218 2.81 2.82 12.08
C THR A 218 3.77 3.88 11.54
N HIS A 219 3.34 4.69 10.56
CA HIS A 219 4.09 5.87 10.14
C HIS A 219 4.35 6.83 11.31
N GLN A 220 3.32 7.15 12.12
CA GLN A 220 3.46 8.01 13.30
C GLN A 220 4.35 7.39 14.39
N ILE A 221 4.27 6.08 14.60
CA ILE A 221 5.13 5.37 15.56
C ILE A 221 6.59 5.43 15.12
N ILE A 222 6.89 5.08 13.86
CA ILE A 222 8.26 5.10 13.34
C ILE A 222 8.83 6.52 13.38
N THR A 223 8.06 7.53 12.97
CA THR A 223 8.44 8.94 13.02
C THR A 223 8.86 9.36 14.43
N ARG A 224 8.10 8.96 15.47
CA ARG A 224 8.44 9.22 16.87
C ARG A 224 9.68 8.47 17.33
N LEU A 225 9.78 7.18 16.99
CA LEU A 225 10.89 6.32 17.39
C LEU A 225 12.24 6.80 16.84
N ILE A 226 12.30 7.20 15.56
CA ILE A 226 13.57 7.67 14.96
C ILE A 226 13.87 9.13 15.28
N GLY A 227 12.85 9.91 15.66
CA GLY A 227 12.96 11.31 16.03
C GLY A 227 13.46 12.24 14.91
N TYR A 228 13.67 13.51 15.24
CA TYR A 228 14.12 14.53 14.29
C TYR A 228 15.47 14.18 13.63
N GLU A 229 16.40 13.59 14.39
CA GLU A 229 17.71 13.19 13.88
C GLU A 229 17.63 12.09 12.81
N GLY A 230 16.65 11.17 12.93
CA GLY A 230 16.41 10.14 11.92
C GLY A 230 15.75 10.66 10.65
N LEU A 231 15.10 11.81 10.70
CA LEU A 231 14.38 12.42 9.57
C LEU A 231 15.27 13.36 8.74
N ILE A 232 16.34 13.91 9.31
CA ILE A 232 17.25 14.78 8.56
C ILE A 232 17.97 13.95 7.47
N LYS A 233 17.75 14.33 6.21
CA LYS A 233 18.65 13.96 5.10
C LYS A 233 20.02 14.56 5.40
N LYS A 234 20.92 13.79 6.02
CA LYS A 234 22.36 14.13 5.96
C LYS A 234 22.68 14.21 4.47
N SER A 235 22.99 15.41 3.98
CA SER A 235 23.48 15.58 2.63
C SER A 235 24.73 14.72 2.48
N GLU A 236 24.79 13.91 1.43
CA GLU A 236 25.99 13.11 1.10
C GLU A 236 27.25 13.98 0.96
N GLU A 237 27.08 15.30 0.83
CA GLU A 237 28.14 16.31 0.81
C GLU A 237 28.81 16.56 2.17
N SER A 238 28.19 16.13 3.28
CA SER A 238 28.85 16.17 4.58
C SER A 238 29.73 14.92 4.71
N GLY A 239 31.05 15.09 4.58
CA GLY A 239 32.09 14.04 4.62
C GLY A 239 32.21 13.26 5.94
N SER A 240 31.09 12.88 6.53
CA SER A 240 30.92 12.04 7.69
C SER A 240 31.05 10.57 7.24
N ASN A 241 32.12 9.89 7.68
CA ASN A 241 32.33 8.45 7.48
C ASN A 241 31.32 7.56 8.23
N GLU A 242 30.34 8.12 8.93
CA GLU A 242 29.29 7.34 9.59
C GLU A 242 28.23 6.86 8.59
N PRO A 243 27.87 5.57 8.59
CA PRO A 243 26.81 5.05 7.75
C PRO A 243 25.47 5.75 8.06
N VAL A 244 24.69 6.01 7.01
CA VAL A 244 23.36 6.60 7.14
C VAL A 244 22.50 5.68 8.01
N LYS A 245 22.00 6.19 9.13
CA LYS A 245 21.11 5.46 10.03
C LYS A 245 19.69 5.44 9.45
N PHE A 246 18.92 4.42 9.84
CA PHE A 246 17.47 4.32 9.59
C PHE A 246 17.07 4.31 8.10
N ILE A 247 17.90 3.76 7.20
CA ILE A 247 17.63 3.77 5.75
C ILE A 247 16.27 3.13 5.42
N LYS A 248 15.97 1.96 6.02
CA LYS A 248 14.73 1.21 5.75
C LYS A 248 13.50 1.95 6.28
N GLU A 249 13.61 2.51 7.46
CA GLU A 249 12.58 3.31 8.10
C GLU A 249 12.31 4.58 7.30
N ARG A 250 13.35 5.26 6.81
CA ARG A 250 13.21 6.46 5.98
C ARG A 250 12.55 6.15 4.64
N LEU A 251 12.97 5.07 3.96
CA LEU A 251 12.31 4.62 2.72
C LEU A 251 10.84 4.26 2.96
N PHE A 252 10.54 3.62 4.09
CA PHE A 252 9.16 3.36 4.51
C PHE A 252 8.37 4.67 4.70
N LEU A 253 8.89 5.62 5.48
CA LEU A 253 8.23 6.90 5.74
C LEU A 253 8.01 7.68 4.45
N GLU A 254 9.04 7.85 3.61
CA GLU A 254 8.91 8.54 2.31
C GLU A 254 7.87 7.85 1.42
N GLY A 255 7.86 6.50 1.43
CA GLY A 255 6.88 5.71 0.70
C GLY A 255 5.44 5.93 1.20
N ILE A 256 5.23 6.14 2.50
CA ILE A 256 3.91 6.45 3.08
C ILE A 256 3.52 7.92 2.93
N GLU A 257 4.44 8.87 3.15
CA GLU A 257 4.21 10.32 3.01
C GLU A 257 3.71 10.67 1.61
N SER A 258 4.27 10.00 0.59
CA SER A 258 3.81 10.12 -0.80
C SER A 258 2.33 9.76 -1.00
N GLN A 259 1.71 9.06 -0.04
CA GLN A 259 0.31 8.61 -0.04
C GLN A 259 -0.55 9.35 1.00
N ILE A 260 0.04 10.04 1.99
CA ILE A 260 -0.68 10.69 3.09
C ILE A 260 -1.40 11.97 2.62
N SER A 261 -0.86 12.69 1.63
CA SER A 261 -1.44 13.99 1.19
C SER A 261 -2.88 13.90 0.66
N LEU A 262 -3.37 12.70 0.31
CA LEU A 262 -4.76 12.48 -0.07
C LEU A 262 -5.63 11.87 1.05
N ASN A 263 -5.04 11.02 1.90
CA ASN A 263 -5.80 10.23 2.89
C ASN A 263 -6.32 11.08 4.06
N GLU A 264 -5.63 12.16 4.43
CA GLU A 264 -6.03 12.99 5.58
C GLU A 264 -7.27 13.86 5.30
N ASP A 265 -7.48 14.27 4.04
CA ASP A 265 -8.61 15.11 3.63
C ASP A 265 -9.85 14.28 3.22
N LEU A 266 -9.66 13.10 2.63
CA LEU A 266 -10.76 12.29 2.10
C LEU A 266 -11.47 11.39 3.13
N ILE A 267 -10.75 10.91 4.16
CA ILE A 267 -11.27 9.86 5.06
C ILE A 267 -11.97 10.45 6.30
N LYS A 268 -11.53 11.61 6.80
CA LYS A 268 -12.14 12.25 7.97
C LYS A 268 -13.57 12.71 7.70
N ASP A 269 -13.87 13.16 6.48
CA ASP A 269 -15.18 13.76 6.15
C ASP A 269 -16.30 12.74 5.88
N ARG A 270 -15.95 11.49 5.53
CA ARG A 270 -16.95 10.48 5.14
C ARG A 270 -17.24 9.42 6.19
N VAL A 271 -16.24 8.97 6.96
CA VAL A 271 -16.46 8.03 8.08
C VAL A 271 -17.37 8.65 9.14
N TYR A 272 -17.29 9.97 9.36
CA TYR A 272 -18.22 10.67 10.24
C TYR A 272 -19.67 10.64 9.72
N LYS A 273 -19.89 10.68 8.40
CA LYS A 273 -21.24 10.64 7.81
C LYS A 273 -21.82 9.25 7.74
N GLU A 274 -21.05 8.24 7.36
CA GLU A 274 -21.54 6.84 7.29
C GLU A 274 -21.80 6.22 8.68
N ALA A 275 -21.04 6.63 9.71
CA ALA A 275 -21.31 6.23 11.09
C ALA A 275 -22.56 6.91 11.67
N LEU A 276 -22.90 8.12 11.22
CA LEU A 276 -24.13 8.81 11.62
C LEU A 276 -25.37 8.26 10.91
N ASP A 277 -25.25 7.85 9.65
CA ASP A 277 -26.36 7.26 8.87
C ASP A 277 -26.75 5.84 9.31
N THR A 278 -25.90 5.16 10.09
CA THR A 278 -26.18 3.83 10.65
C THR A 278 -26.81 3.84 12.04
N ASP A 279 -26.87 5.01 12.71
CA ASP A 279 -27.55 5.20 14.00
C ASP A 279 -29.02 5.70 13.86
N GLU A 280 -29.47 6.03 12.63
CA GLU A 280 -30.86 6.44 12.34
C GLU A 280 -31.77 5.30 11.80
N ARG A 281 -31.45 4.02 12.04
CA ARG A 281 -32.33 2.88 11.70
C ARG A 281 -32.72 2.01 12.89
#